data_AF-A0AAV4AH96-F1
#
_entry.id   AF-A0AAV4AH96-F1
#
_cell.length_a   1.000
_cell.length_b   1.000
_cell.length_c   1.000
_cell.angle_alpha   90.00
_cell.angle_beta   90.00
_cell.angle_gamma   90.00
#
_symmetry.space_group_name_H-M   'P 1'
#
loop_
_entity.id
_entity.type
_entity.pdbx_description
1 polymer ?
#
loop_
_entity_poly.entity_id
_entity_poly.type
_entity_poly.pdbx_seq_one_letter_code
_entity_poly.pdbx_strand_id
1 'polypeptide(L)'
;MAKAQEKDRDIQAFPTAITGLHIVPYQIHNSTLLYDVSTGLPRPLVPQTFQRQVFQSIHNLAHPSCKLTVRGEYSCENNLGLAVAKYQLIYFQVRGRGEAIRYLLEDNGIDYEEINCGPRENWFKEYKPKMAFGQVPCLKDNDLMLVQSNAILRYLARKHGLYGNTEEEATFIDILNDGVEDLRKTYTMMIYKNYEAGKDDFIASLPEQLQYME
;
A
#
# COMPACT_ATOMS: atom_id res chain seq x y z
N MET A 1 -13.66 -23.54 -3.21
CA MET A 1 -14.24 -22.68 -4.27
C MET A 1 -15.51 -23.27 -4.87
N ALA A 2 -15.50 -24.46 -5.51
CA ALA A 2 -16.71 -25.06 -6.13
C ALA A 2 -17.94 -25.14 -5.21
N LYS A 3 -17.78 -25.76 -4.03
CA LYS A 3 -18.85 -25.83 -3.00
C LYS A 3 -19.32 -24.46 -2.49
N ALA A 4 -18.49 -23.42 -2.62
CA ALA A 4 -18.85 -22.07 -2.20
C ALA A 4 -19.64 -21.35 -3.31
N GLN A 5 -19.34 -21.60 -4.59
CA GLN A 5 -20.17 -21.11 -5.70
C GLN A 5 -21.60 -21.66 -5.61
N GLU A 6 -21.76 -22.94 -5.25
CA GLU A 6 -23.06 -23.57 -5.08
C GLU A 6 -23.92 -22.94 -3.98
N LYS A 7 -23.32 -22.24 -3.02
CA LYS A 7 -24.03 -21.63 -1.87
C LYS A 7 -24.09 -20.11 -1.95
N ASP A 8 -23.45 -19.51 -2.96
CA ASP A 8 -23.34 -18.07 -3.09
C ASP A 8 -24.59 -17.51 -3.79
N ARG A 9 -25.29 -16.62 -3.08
CA ARG A 9 -26.59 -16.08 -3.51
C ARG A 9 -26.49 -15.31 -4.81
N ASP A 10 -25.40 -14.57 -5.02
CA ASP A 10 -25.23 -13.74 -6.20
C ASP A 10 -24.92 -14.62 -7.42
N ILE A 11 -24.10 -15.66 -7.22
CA ILE A 11 -23.78 -16.64 -8.27
C ILE A 11 -25.03 -17.42 -8.71
N GLN A 12 -25.88 -17.81 -7.77
CA GLN A 12 -27.15 -18.49 -8.08
C GLN A 12 -28.16 -17.58 -8.82
N ALA A 13 -28.05 -16.26 -8.70
CA ALA A 13 -28.96 -15.32 -9.33
C ALA A 13 -28.63 -15.04 -10.81
N PHE A 14 -27.38 -15.25 -11.24
CA PHE A 14 -26.94 -14.94 -12.60
C PHE A 14 -27.72 -15.62 -13.74
N PRO A 15 -28.15 -16.90 -13.63
CA PRO A 15 -28.96 -17.53 -14.68
C PRO A 15 -30.30 -16.85 -14.93
N THR A 16 -30.83 -16.14 -13.94
CA THR A 16 -32.13 -15.44 -14.00
C THR A 16 -32.01 -13.94 -14.20
N ALA A 17 -30.80 -13.39 -14.07
CA ALA A 17 -30.55 -11.97 -14.19
C ALA A 17 -30.30 -11.58 -15.66
N ILE A 18 -30.83 -10.43 -16.09
CA ILE A 18 -30.51 -9.84 -17.40
C ILE A 18 -29.08 -9.30 -17.32
N THR A 19 -28.10 -10.15 -17.60
CA THR A 19 -26.67 -9.82 -17.59
C THR A 19 -26.04 -10.14 -18.94
N GLY A 20 -24.93 -9.47 -19.27
CA GLY A 20 -24.11 -9.80 -20.45
C GLY A 20 -23.17 -11.00 -20.23
N LEU A 21 -23.33 -11.74 -19.13
CA LEU A 21 -22.45 -12.85 -18.75
C LEU A 21 -22.87 -14.13 -19.45
N HIS A 22 -21.88 -14.93 -19.88
CA HIS A 22 -22.13 -16.24 -20.46
C HIS A 22 -21.49 -17.30 -19.57
N ILE A 23 -22.30 -17.91 -18.70
CA ILE A 23 -21.82 -18.81 -17.64
C ILE A 23 -21.84 -20.24 -18.12
N VAL A 24 -20.69 -20.92 -18.02
CA VAL A 24 -20.53 -22.33 -18.39
C VAL A 24 -19.89 -23.13 -17.25
N PRO A 25 -20.32 -24.39 -17.04
CA PRO A 25 -19.65 -25.30 -16.12
C PRO A 25 -18.33 -25.79 -16.72
N TYR A 26 -17.28 -25.79 -15.92
CA TYR A 26 -15.95 -26.29 -16.27
C TYR A 26 -15.52 -27.36 -15.27
N GLN A 27 -15.13 -28.54 -15.76
CA GLN A 27 -14.67 -29.64 -14.91
C GLN A 27 -13.20 -29.46 -14.54
N ILE A 28 -12.93 -29.36 -13.24
CA ILE A 28 -11.57 -29.33 -12.70
C ILE A 28 -11.45 -30.49 -11.70
N HIS A 29 -10.69 -31.51 -12.11
CA HIS A 29 -10.51 -32.76 -11.37
C HIS A 29 -11.86 -33.40 -11.00
N ASN A 30 -12.22 -33.42 -9.72
CA ASN A 30 -13.46 -34.01 -9.21
C ASN A 30 -14.51 -32.95 -8.83
N SER A 31 -14.41 -31.73 -9.37
CA SER A 31 -15.32 -30.63 -9.03
C SER A 31 -15.67 -29.78 -10.24
N THR A 32 -16.94 -29.38 -10.32
CA THR A 32 -17.42 -28.44 -11.33
C THR A 32 -17.27 -27.01 -10.80
N LEU A 33 -16.67 -26.14 -11.59
CA LEU A 33 -16.60 -24.70 -11.32
C LEU A 33 -17.34 -23.94 -12.41
N LEU A 34 -18.04 -22.89 -12.03
CA LEU A 34 -18.71 -21.98 -12.96
C LEU A 34 -17.74 -20.90 -13.44
N TYR A 35 -17.72 -20.70 -14.76
CA TYR A 35 -16.89 -19.72 -15.45
C TYR A 35 -17.75 -18.79 -16.28
N ASP A 36 -17.36 -17.51 -16.35
CA ASP A 36 -17.86 -16.58 -17.36
C ASP A 36 -16.91 -16.58 -18.56
N VAL A 37 -17.47 -16.74 -19.76
CA VAL A 37 -16.74 -16.73 -21.04
C VAL A 37 -17.17 -15.58 -21.96
N SER A 38 -17.97 -14.63 -21.46
CA SER A 38 -18.52 -13.51 -22.25
C SER A 38 -17.44 -12.67 -22.98
N THR A 39 -16.22 -12.62 -22.45
CA THR A 39 -15.10 -11.83 -23.03
C THR A 39 -14.09 -12.68 -23.81
N GLY A 40 -14.43 -13.92 -24.17
CA GLY A 40 -13.55 -14.82 -24.93
C GLY A 40 -12.46 -15.52 -24.10
N LEU A 41 -12.11 -14.99 -22.92
CA LEU A 41 -11.25 -15.66 -21.95
C LEU A 41 -12.09 -16.22 -20.79
N PRO A 42 -11.93 -17.50 -20.42
CA PRO A 42 -12.67 -18.11 -19.33
C PRO A 42 -12.22 -17.54 -17.98
N ARG A 43 -13.16 -16.94 -17.23
CA ARG A 43 -12.91 -16.38 -15.89
C ARG A 43 -13.74 -17.12 -14.84
N PRO A 44 -13.12 -17.69 -13.79
CA PRO A 44 -13.89 -18.37 -12.75
C PRO A 44 -14.73 -17.36 -11.97
N LEU A 45 -16.00 -17.68 -11.71
CA LEU A 45 -16.83 -16.86 -10.83
C LEU A 45 -16.32 -16.99 -9.40
N VAL A 46 -15.99 -15.88 -8.74
CA VAL A 46 -15.41 -15.91 -7.39
C VAL A 46 -16.51 -15.64 -6.35
N PRO A 47 -16.88 -16.64 -5.52
CA PRO A 47 -17.83 -16.42 -4.42
C PRO A 47 -17.34 -15.33 -3.47
N GLN A 48 -18.25 -14.62 -2.82
CA GLN A 48 -17.92 -13.53 -1.90
C GLN A 48 -16.92 -13.97 -0.82
N THR A 49 -17.11 -15.17 -0.27
CA THR A 49 -16.23 -15.78 0.74
C THR A 49 -14.80 -16.04 0.25
N PHE A 50 -14.57 -16.13 -1.07
CA PHE A 50 -13.28 -16.39 -1.68
C PHE A 50 -12.64 -15.14 -2.32
N GLN A 51 -13.36 -14.01 -2.45
CA GLN A 51 -12.87 -12.82 -3.13
C GLN A 51 -11.56 -12.31 -2.54
N ARG A 52 -11.48 -12.15 -1.21
CA ARG A 52 -10.26 -11.67 -0.54
C ARG A 52 -9.08 -12.64 -0.74
N GLN A 53 -9.32 -13.94 -0.62
CA GLN A 53 -8.28 -14.96 -0.79
C GLN A 53 -7.76 -15.01 -2.23
N VAL A 54 -8.66 -14.94 -3.22
CA VAL A 54 -8.29 -14.92 -4.64
C VAL A 54 -7.55 -13.62 -4.98
N PHE A 55 -8.04 -12.47 -4.51
CA PHE A 55 -7.37 -11.18 -4.66
C PHE A 55 -5.94 -11.25 -4.10
N GLN A 56 -5.78 -11.66 -2.84
CA GLN A 56 -4.45 -11.80 -2.22
C GLN A 56 -3.56 -12.78 -2.98
N SER A 57 -4.10 -13.91 -3.45
CA SER A 57 -3.30 -14.90 -4.20
C SER A 57 -2.77 -14.32 -5.52
N ILE A 58 -3.60 -13.56 -6.25
CA ILE A 58 -3.21 -12.94 -7.52
C ILE A 58 -2.28 -11.75 -7.26
N HIS A 59 -2.62 -10.89 -6.31
CA HIS A 59 -1.83 -9.73 -5.90
C HIS A 59 -0.43 -10.14 -5.45
N ASN A 60 -0.32 -11.18 -4.62
CA ASN A 60 0.97 -11.67 -4.10
C ASN A 60 1.80 -12.40 -5.17
N LEU A 61 1.22 -12.82 -6.31
CA LEU A 61 2.01 -13.32 -7.44
C LEU A 61 2.73 -12.19 -8.18
N ALA A 62 2.15 -10.99 -8.20
CA ALA A 62 2.75 -9.79 -8.78
C ALA A 62 3.82 -9.17 -7.87
N HIS A 63 3.84 -9.52 -6.58
CA HIS A 63 4.82 -9.05 -5.59
C HIS A 63 5.54 -10.23 -4.90
N PRO A 64 6.56 -10.84 -5.56
CA PRO A 64 7.28 -12.02 -5.05
C PRO A 64 7.97 -11.82 -3.70
N SER A 65 8.31 -10.58 -3.35
CA SER A 65 9.04 -10.24 -2.12
C SER A 65 8.26 -10.53 -0.82
N CYS A 66 6.92 -10.66 -0.88
CA CYS A 66 6.11 -11.05 0.28
C CYS A 66 6.22 -12.55 0.66
N LYS A 67 6.82 -13.41 -0.18
CA LYS A 67 6.90 -14.85 0.11
C LYS A 67 7.93 -15.24 1.17
N LEU A 68 8.82 -14.35 1.59
CA LEU A 68 9.83 -14.64 2.61
C LEU A 68 9.33 -14.48 4.05
N THR A 69 8.17 -13.87 4.28
CA THR A 69 7.64 -13.61 5.64
C THR A 69 6.47 -14.49 6.07
N VAL A 70 5.93 -15.38 5.23
CA VAL A 70 4.76 -16.24 5.57
C VAL A 70 5.11 -17.73 5.74
N ARG A 71 6.38 -18.07 5.98
CA ARG A 71 6.79 -19.42 6.43
C ARG A 71 7.27 -19.42 7.88
N GLY A 72 6.46 -18.82 8.75
CA GLY A 72 6.68 -18.76 10.19
C GLY A 72 5.41 -18.87 11.02
N GLU A 73 4.33 -19.48 10.51
CA GLU A 73 3.13 -19.76 11.31
C GLU A 73 2.72 -21.22 11.19
N TYR A 74 3.35 -22.05 11.99
CA TYR A 74 2.65 -23.13 12.69
C TYR A 74 3.18 -23.15 14.13
N SER A 75 2.25 -22.94 15.06
CA SER A 75 2.27 -23.38 16.46
C SER A 75 3.51 -23.03 17.29
N CYS A 76 3.32 -22.16 18.28
CA CYS A 76 3.40 -22.53 19.70
C CYS A 76 2.98 -21.32 20.53
N GLU A 77 1.91 -21.46 21.30
CA GLU A 77 1.80 -20.73 22.56
C GLU A 77 3.06 -21.02 23.37
N ASN A 78 3.86 -19.99 23.65
CA ASN A 78 4.66 -19.93 24.85
C ASN A 78 5.08 -18.48 25.11
N ASN A 79 4.60 -17.98 26.24
CA ASN A 79 5.04 -16.78 26.93
C ASN A 79 6.55 -16.57 26.87
N LEU A 80 6.97 -15.53 26.15
CA LEU A 80 8.01 -14.61 26.59
C LEU A 80 7.53 -13.21 26.21
N GLY A 81 7.29 -12.36 27.21
CA GLY A 81 6.93 -10.96 27.04
C GLY A 81 8.09 -10.13 26.48
N LEU A 82 8.49 -10.42 25.23
CA LEU A 82 9.27 -9.50 24.43
C LEU A 82 8.27 -8.52 23.84
N ALA A 83 8.28 -7.27 24.32
CA ALA A 83 7.53 -6.20 23.70
C ALA A 83 7.87 -6.21 22.20
N VAL A 84 6.89 -6.53 21.35
CA VAL A 84 7.03 -6.37 19.91
C VAL A 84 7.30 -4.88 19.71
N ALA A 85 8.51 -4.55 19.27
CA ALA A 85 8.92 -3.17 19.07
C ALA A 85 7.97 -2.54 18.05
N LYS A 86 7.03 -1.73 18.53
CA LYS A 86 6.01 -1.10 17.71
C LYS A 86 6.60 0.20 17.16
N TYR A 87 6.61 0.34 15.83
CA TYR A 87 6.96 1.61 15.22
C TYR A 87 6.03 2.72 15.73
N GLN A 88 6.56 3.93 15.94
CA GLN A 88 5.72 5.10 16.21
C GLN A 88 5.90 6.12 15.09
N LEU A 89 4.83 6.45 14.39
CA LEU A 89 4.80 7.50 13.38
C LEU A 89 4.29 8.79 14.02
N ILE A 90 5.18 9.76 14.19
CA ILE A 90 4.86 11.09 14.71
C ILE A 90 4.63 12.02 13.53
N TYR A 91 3.38 12.46 13.34
CA TYR A 91 3.00 13.38 12.27
C TYR A 91 1.71 14.14 12.59
N PHE A 92 1.34 15.11 11.75
CA PHE A 92 0.05 15.78 11.85
C PHE A 92 -1.07 14.86 11.34
N GLN A 93 -2.31 15.06 11.83
CA GLN A 93 -3.53 14.43 11.30
C GLN A 93 -3.95 15.00 9.94
N VAL A 94 -3.04 14.88 8.97
CA VAL A 94 -3.24 15.14 7.54
C VAL A 94 -2.48 14.08 6.77
N ARG A 95 -2.80 13.92 5.48
CA ARG A 95 -2.07 12.99 4.59
C ARG A 95 -0.62 13.43 4.41
N GLY A 96 -0.42 14.54 3.69
CA GLY A 96 0.89 15.17 3.50
C GLY A 96 2.01 14.18 3.17
N ARG A 97 3.19 14.36 3.76
CA ARG A 97 4.36 13.49 3.61
C ARG A 97 4.27 12.20 4.44
N GLY A 98 3.45 12.19 5.49
CA GLY A 98 3.23 11.01 6.32
C GLY A 98 2.48 9.90 5.59
N GLU A 99 1.64 10.25 4.60
CA GLU A 99 0.76 9.28 3.94
C GLU A 99 1.49 8.14 3.22
N ALA A 100 2.61 8.43 2.55
CA ALA A 100 3.38 7.38 1.88
C ALA A 100 3.93 6.35 2.90
N ILE A 101 4.30 6.81 4.10
CA ILE A 101 4.77 5.96 5.18
C ILE A 101 3.62 5.11 5.72
N ARG A 102 2.43 5.71 5.91
CA ARG A 102 1.22 4.97 6.31
C ARG A 102 0.91 3.88 5.28
N TYR A 103 0.88 4.21 3.98
CA TYR A 103 0.62 3.22 2.95
C TYR A 103 1.61 2.07 2.96
N LEU A 104 2.92 2.33 3.06
CA LEU A 104 3.91 1.27 3.12
C LEU A 104 3.66 0.34 4.32
N LEU A 105 3.37 0.89 5.50
CA LEU A 105 3.13 0.10 6.71
C LEU A 105 1.83 -0.71 6.60
N GLU A 106 0.73 -0.08 6.22
CA GLU A 106 -0.60 -0.72 6.10
C GLU A 106 -0.64 -1.79 5.00
N ASP A 107 -0.08 -1.51 3.83
CA ASP A 107 -0.06 -2.44 2.69
C ASP A 107 0.75 -3.72 3.00
N ASN A 108 1.74 -3.60 3.89
CA ASN A 108 2.57 -4.71 4.34
C ASN A 108 2.10 -5.33 5.66
N GLY A 109 0.96 -4.90 6.21
CA GLY A 109 0.44 -5.40 7.49
C GLY A 109 1.37 -5.18 8.67
N ILE A 110 2.17 -4.11 8.64
CA ILE A 110 3.14 -3.78 9.69
C ILE A 110 2.45 -2.90 10.74
N ASP A 111 2.37 -3.40 11.97
CA ASP A 111 1.79 -2.64 13.08
C ASP A 111 2.63 -1.41 13.45
N TYR A 112 1.96 -0.28 13.62
CA TYR A 112 2.55 0.95 14.13
C TYR A 112 1.54 1.72 15.00
N GLU A 113 2.06 2.63 15.80
CA GLU A 113 1.28 3.60 16.57
C GLU A 113 1.38 4.96 15.88
N GLU A 114 0.25 5.64 15.70
CA GLU A 114 0.22 6.99 15.18
C GLU A 114 0.14 8.01 16.32
N ILE A 115 1.11 8.93 16.36
CA ILE A 115 1.19 10.00 17.36
C ILE A 115 0.95 11.33 16.67
N ASN A 116 -0.18 11.96 17.00
CA ASN A 116 -0.49 13.29 16.49
C ASN A 116 0.38 14.35 17.21
N CYS A 117 1.28 15.01 16.47
CA CYS A 117 2.10 16.10 17.01
C CYS A 117 1.41 17.49 16.95
N GLY A 118 0.18 17.54 16.43
CA GLY A 118 -0.66 18.73 16.45
C GLY A 118 -1.27 19.02 17.84
N PRO A 119 -1.93 20.17 18.00
CA PRO A 119 -2.01 21.31 17.08
C PRO A 119 -0.67 22.05 16.95
N ARG A 120 -0.62 23.14 16.17
CA ARG A 120 0.62 23.88 15.85
C ARG A 120 1.43 24.24 17.10
N GLU A 121 0.77 24.67 18.16
CA GLU A 121 1.39 25.09 19.42
C GLU A 121 2.15 23.93 20.09
N ASN A 122 1.52 22.74 20.09
CA ASN A 122 2.12 21.52 20.62
C ASN A 122 3.34 21.11 19.79
N TRP A 123 3.23 21.17 18.46
CA TRP A 123 4.35 20.93 17.56
C TRP A 123 5.55 21.83 17.88
N PHE A 124 5.34 23.15 18.01
CA PHE A 124 6.43 24.09 18.28
C PHE A 124 7.06 23.94 19.67
N LYS A 125 6.27 23.61 20.69
CA LYS A 125 6.73 23.48 22.08
C LYS A 125 7.38 22.13 22.36
N GLU A 126 6.71 21.05 22.00
CA GLU A 126 7.06 19.70 22.47
C GLU A 126 7.85 18.87 21.48
N TYR A 127 7.55 18.99 20.18
CA TYR A 127 8.08 18.05 19.19
C TYR A 127 9.22 18.65 18.37
N LYS A 128 9.03 19.83 17.78
CA LYS A 128 10.01 20.47 16.89
C LYS A 128 11.42 20.56 17.49
N PRO A 129 11.62 20.93 18.78
CA PRO A 129 12.95 20.99 19.38
C PRO A 129 13.64 19.63 19.52
N LYS A 130 12.86 18.54 19.55
CA LYS A 130 13.34 17.16 19.72
C LYS A 130 13.62 16.47 18.38
N MET A 131 13.15 17.02 17.26
CA MET A 131 13.36 16.45 15.93
C MET A 131 14.61 17.00 15.28
N ALA A 132 15.44 16.13 14.71
CA ALA A 132 16.52 16.56 13.84
C ALA A 132 15.97 17.42 12.69
N PHE A 133 16.65 18.52 12.39
CA PHE A 133 16.22 19.57 11.45
C PHE A 133 14.89 20.28 11.78
N GLY A 134 14.26 19.96 12.93
CA GLY A 134 12.96 20.50 13.30
C GLY A 134 11.87 20.18 12.29
N GLN A 135 11.86 18.96 11.76
CA GLN A 135 10.95 18.50 10.72
C GLN A 135 10.21 17.20 11.11
N VAL A 136 9.05 17.01 10.51
CA VAL A 136 8.24 15.77 10.55
C VAL A 136 7.80 15.45 9.11
N PRO A 137 7.49 14.18 8.76
CA PRO A 137 7.28 13.01 9.62
C PRO A 137 8.54 12.54 10.35
N CYS A 138 8.32 11.97 11.54
CA CYS A 138 9.33 11.25 12.30
C CYS A 138 8.86 9.82 12.56
N LEU A 139 9.67 8.83 12.21
CA LEU A 139 9.44 7.43 12.57
C LEU A 139 10.37 7.05 13.72
N LYS A 140 9.82 6.53 14.82
CA LYS A 140 10.58 5.95 15.90
C LYS A 140 10.58 4.43 15.76
N ASP A 141 11.78 3.86 15.77
CA ASP A 141 12.03 2.42 15.87
C ASP A 141 12.93 2.16 17.07
N ASN A 142 12.35 1.72 18.19
CA ASN A 142 13.04 1.65 19.48
C ASN A 142 13.70 3.00 19.84
N ASP A 143 15.02 3.05 20.01
CA ASP A 143 15.75 4.28 20.33
C ASP A 143 16.11 5.12 19.09
N LEU A 144 15.89 4.59 17.88
CA LEU A 144 16.20 5.27 16.65
C LEU A 144 15.05 6.20 16.24
N MET A 145 15.33 7.50 16.17
CA MET A 145 14.41 8.50 15.59
C MET A 145 14.87 8.89 14.19
N LEU A 146 14.01 8.65 13.21
CA LEU A 146 14.25 8.92 11.80
C LEU A 146 13.36 10.08 11.35
N VAL A 147 13.96 11.10 10.75
CA VAL A 147 13.28 12.21 10.06
C VAL A 147 13.62 12.17 8.58
N GLN A 148 13.00 13.04 7.77
CA GLN A 148 13.00 13.01 6.30
C GLN A 148 12.16 11.85 5.73
N SER A 149 11.03 12.17 5.11
CA SER A 149 10.07 11.18 4.62
C SER A 149 10.69 10.12 3.70
N ASN A 150 11.54 10.53 2.76
CA ASN A 150 12.17 9.60 1.82
C ASN A 150 13.20 8.70 2.52
N ALA A 151 13.93 9.22 3.52
CA ALA A 151 14.85 8.40 4.32
C ALA A 151 14.10 7.35 5.15
N ILE A 152 12.96 7.73 5.73
CA ILE A 152 12.07 6.81 6.46
C ILE A 152 11.56 5.70 5.53
N LEU A 153 11.08 6.05 4.34
CA LEU A 153 10.60 5.07 3.35
C LEU A 153 11.69 4.08 2.95
N ARG A 154 12.90 4.57 2.63
CA ARG A 154 14.05 3.70 2.32
C ARG A 154 14.45 2.81 3.49
N TYR A 155 14.42 3.35 4.71
CA TYR A 155 14.71 2.59 5.92
C TYR A 155 13.73 1.43 6.11
N LEU A 156 12.42 1.71 6.03
CA LEU A 156 11.38 0.70 6.14
C LEU A 156 11.48 -0.31 4.99
N ALA A 157 11.69 0.16 3.76
CA ALA A 157 11.84 -0.70 2.61
C ALA A 157 12.99 -1.69 2.77
N ARG A 158 14.18 -1.23 3.20
CA ARG A 158 15.31 -2.14 3.49
C ARG A 158 15.01 -3.10 4.62
N LYS A 159 14.41 -2.62 5.71
CA LYS A 159 14.12 -3.44 6.90
C LYS A 159 13.07 -4.54 6.63
N HIS A 160 12.19 -4.32 5.66
CA HIS A 160 11.10 -5.22 5.31
C HIS A 160 11.24 -5.89 3.92
N GLY A 161 12.39 -5.78 3.26
CA GLY A 161 12.65 -6.47 1.99
C GLY A 161 11.88 -5.89 0.78
N LEU A 162 11.58 -4.60 0.81
CA LEU A 162 10.82 -3.86 -0.22
C LEU A 162 11.71 -2.92 -1.05
N TYR A 163 13.03 -3.04 -0.96
CA TYR A 163 13.99 -2.11 -1.57
C TYR A 163 14.70 -2.68 -2.80
N GLY A 164 14.03 -3.58 -3.52
CA GLY A 164 14.61 -4.33 -4.63
C GLY A 164 15.58 -5.42 -4.18
N ASN A 165 15.89 -6.35 -5.09
CA ASN A 165 16.85 -7.43 -4.90
C ASN A 165 18.19 -7.17 -5.59
N THR A 166 18.25 -6.14 -6.43
CA THR A 166 19.44 -5.74 -7.18
C THR A 166 19.73 -4.25 -6.98
N GLU A 167 20.98 -3.85 -7.20
CA GLU A 167 21.38 -2.44 -7.18
C GLU A 167 20.61 -1.61 -8.20
N GLU A 168 20.29 -2.19 -9.36
CA GLU A 168 19.49 -1.55 -10.39
C GLU A 168 18.05 -1.29 -9.91
N GLU A 169 17.39 -2.29 -9.33
CA GLU A 169 16.04 -2.14 -8.76
C GLU A 169 16.01 -1.10 -7.63
N ALA A 170 16.98 -1.16 -6.71
CA ALA A 170 17.09 -0.19 -5.62
C ALA A 170 17.32 1.23 -6.16
N THR A 171 18.14 1.38 -7.20
CA THR A 171 18.38 2.67 -7.86
C THR A 171 17.12 3.21 -8.51
N PHE A 172 16.35 2.37 -9.21
CA PHE A 172 15.07 2.80 -9.80
C PHE A 172 14.05 3.21 -8.74
N ILE A 173 13.99 2.50 -7.61
CA ILE A 173 13.14 2.89 -6.46
C ILE A 173 13.56 4.28 -5.94
N ASP A 174 14.85 4.55 -5.82
CA ASP A 174 15.35 5.84 -5.37
C ASP A 174 15.03 6.97 -6.35
N ILE A 175 15.24 6.74 -7.65
CA ILE A 175 14.89 7.70 -8.71
C ILE A 175 13.40 8.05 -8.65
N LEU A 176 12.53 7.05 -8.56
CA LEU A 176 11.08 7.28 -8.48
C LEU A 176 10.69 8.03 -7.20
N ASN A 177 11.21 7.62 -6.05
CA ASN A 177 10.87 8.23 -4.77
C ASN A 177 11.31 9.71 -4.69
N ASP A 178 12.48 10.04 -5.22
CA ASP A 178 12.96 11.42 -5.28
C ASP A 178 12.28 12.23 -6.39
N GLY A 179 11.95 11.62 -7.53
CA GLY A 179 11.15 12.25 -8.59
C GLY A 179 9.75 12.64 -8.13
N VAL A 180 9.07 11.76 -7.38
CA VAL A 180 7.78 12.07 -6.73
C VAL A 180 7.92 13.23 -5.74
N GLU A 181 9.05 13.32 -5.04
CA GLU A 181 9.31 14.41 -4.10
C GLU A 181 9.49 15.75 -4.82
N ASP A 182 10.17 15.78 -5.96
CA ASP A 182 10.30 17.00 -6.77
C ASP A 182 8.96 17.46 -7.35
N LEU A 183 8.14 16.53 -7.85
CA LEU A 183 6.76 16.81 -8.27
C LEU A 183 5.91 17.33 -7.10
N ARG A 184 6.08 16.77 -5.91
CA ARG A 184 5.35 17.21 -4.71
C ARG A 184 5.74 18.64 -4.32
N LYS A 185 7.01 19.04 -4.48
CA LYS A 185 7.45 20.41 -4.19
C LYS A 185 6.79 21.42 -5.12
N THR A 186 6.74 21.14 -6.43
CA THR A 186 6.08 22.02 -7.41
C THR A 186 4.57 22.10 -7.15
N TYR A 187 3.93 20.95 -6.89
CA TYR A 187 2.52 20.88 -6.49
C TYR A 187 2.23 21.72 -5.23
N THR A 188 3.06 21.57 -4.19
CA THR A 188 2.90 22.30 -2.93
C THR A 188 3.05 23.81 -3.15
N MET A 189 4.03 24.23 -3.95
CA MET A 189 4.21 25.64 -4.28
C MET A 189 2.99 26.19 -5.02
N MET A 190 2.48 25.48 -6.02
CA MET A 190 1.29 25.87 -6.77
C MET A 190 0.09 26.03 -5.84
N ILE A 191 -0.24 25.02 -5.03
CA ILE A 191 -1.43 25.03 -4.16
C ILE A 191 -1.40 26.18 -3.15
N TYR A 192 -0.26 26.43 -2.49
CA TYR A 192 -0.20 27.39 -1.37
C TYR A 192 0.20 28.80 -1.78
N LYS A 193 0.79 29.00 -2.96
CA LYS A 193 1.36 30.31 -3.36
C LYS A 193 0.92 30.81 -4.72
N ASN A 194 0.47 29.95 -5.63
CA ASN A 194 0.21 30.34 -7.02
C ASN A 194 -1.00 29.59 -7.62
N TYR A 195 -2.05 29.35 -6.83
CA TYR A 195 -3.15 28.48 -7.26
C TYR A 195 -3.92 29.07 -8.45
N GLU A 196 -4.35 30.33 -8.34
CA GLU A 196 -5.21 30.98 -9.35
C GLU A 196 -4.53 31.08 -10.73
N ALA A 197 -3.22 31.37 -10.76
CA ALA A 197 -2.50 31.57 -12.02
C ALA A 197 -1.72 30.34 -12.49
N GLY A 198 -1.27 29.47 -11.58
CA GLY A 198 -0.34 28.38 -11.89
C GLY A 198 -0.98 27.00 -12.03
N LYS A 199 -2.28 26.85 -11.73
CA LYS A 199 -2.94 25.53 -11.75
C LYS A 199 -3.00 24.93 -13.15
N ASP A 200 -3.42 25.70 -14.14
CA ASP A 200 -3.63 25.18 -15.50
C ASP A 200 -2.29 24.78 -16.15
N ASP A 201 -1.26 25.61 -15.99
CA ASP A 201 0.11 25.31 -16.44
C ASP A 201 0.68 24.07 -15.73
N PHE A 202 0.46 23.95 -14.42
CA PHE A 202 0.88 22.77 -13.67
C PHE A 202 0.22 21.51 -14.22
N ILE A 203 -1.10 21.52 -14.42
CA ILE A 203 -1.83 20.38 -14.98
C ILE A 203 -1.34 20.04 -16.40
N ALA A 204 -1.10 21.04 -17.24
CA ALA A 204 -0.59 20.84 -18.60
C ALA A 204 0.81 20.20 -18.62
N SER A 205 1.64 20.44 -17.59
CA SER A 205 2.98 19.85 -17.45
C SER A 205 2.99 18.41 -16.92
N LEU A 206 1.89 17.94 -16.30
CA LEU A 206 1.84 16.63 -15.64
C LEU A 206 2.13 15.44 -16.57
N PRO A 207 1.58 15.35 -17.81
CA PRO A 207 1.86 14.21 -18.68
C PRO A 207 3.37 14.02 -18.96
N GLU A 208 4.10 15.10 -19.20
CA GLU A 208 5.55 15.05 -19.43
C GLU A 208 6.32 14.64 -18.17
N GLN A 209 5.86 15.06 -16.99
CA GLN A 209 6.52 14.72 -15.73
C GLN A 209 6.22 13.27 -15.31
N LEU A 210 5.02 12.78 -15.59
CA LEU A 210 4.55 11.45 -15.20
C LEU A 210 4.99 10.35 -16.16
N GLN A 211 5.38 10.67 -17.41
CA GLN A 211 5.89 9.67 -18.36
C GLN A 211 7.10 8.87 -17.83
N TYR A 212 7.84 9.43 -16.88
CA TYR A 212 8.99 8.77 -16.24
C TYR A 212 8.58 7.81 -15.11
N MET A 213 7.28 7.72 -14.81
CA MET A 213 6.68 6.87 -13.76
C MET A 213 5.73 5.80 -14.35
N GLU A 214 5.54 5.78 -15.66
CA GLU A 214 4.78 4.77 -16.42
C GLU A 214 5.69 3.64 -16.93
#